data_AF-A0A3A6EUN2-F1
#
_entry.id   AF-A0A3A6EUN2-F1
#
_cell.length_a   1.000
_cell.length_b   1.000
_cell.length_c   1.000
_cell.angle_alpha   90.00
_cell.angle_beta   90.00
_cell.angle_gamma   90.00
#
_symmetry.space_group_name_H-M   'P 1'
#
loop_
_entity.id
_entity.type
_entity.pdbx_description
1 polymer ?
#
loop_
_entity_poly.entity_id
_entity_poly.type
_entity_poly.pdbx_seq_one_letter_code
_entity_poly.pdbx_strand_id
1 'polypeptide(L)'
;MTEDILYDSVRGIWRASLERVKNVEYVFGVYNSLIVAVYKPTTWYVCKEALEKLPKHVTQLTSKTENRVFFVDEGFEHHGLMDEEEKFYLYKSIVGLKVNQSAQNPITYLEPKE
;
A
#
# COMPACT_ATOMS: atom_id res chain seq x y z
N MET A 1 8.10 -4.42 -15.81
CA MET A 1 6.88 -4.61 -15.00
C MET A 1 6.04 -3.36 -15.21
N THR A 2 4.77 -3.46 -15.59
CA THR A 2 3.90 -2.28 -15.76
C THR A 2 3.46 -1.76 -14.39
N GLU A 3 3.21 -0.45 -14.29
CA GLU A 3 2.76 0.20 -13.05
C GLU A 3 1.49 -0.45 -12.47
N ASP A 4 0.58 -0.90 -13.33
CA ASP A 4 -0.63 -1.63 -12.93
C ASP A 4 -0.33 -2.92 -12.17
N ILE A 5 0.69 -3.68 -12.59
CA ILE A 5 1.08 -4.93 -11.93
C ILE A 5 1.67 -4.61 -10.55
N LEU A 6 2.45 -3.54 -10.45
CA LEU A 6 3.06 -3.12 -9.21
C LEU A 6 2.00 -2.63 -8.22
N TYR A 7 1.07 -1.80 -8.68
CA TYR A 7 -0.05 -1.33 -7.88
C TYR A 7 -0.93 -2.49 -7.41
N ASP A 8 -1.30 -3.40 -8.33
CA ASP A 8 -2.09 -4.58 -7.96
C ASP A 8 -1.40 -5.46 -6.92
N SER A 9 -0.07 -5.58 -6.99
CA SER A 9 0.72 -6.35 -6.03
C SER A 9 0.82 -5.68 -4.66
N VAL A 10 0.92 -4.34 -4.62
CA VAL A 10 1.12 -3.58 -3.37
C VAL A 10 -0.20 -3.31 -2.65
N ARG A 11 -1.30 -3.18 -3.39
CA ARG A 11 -2.53 -2.62 -2.83
C ARG A 11 -3.31 -3.50 -1.85
N GLY A 12 -2.95 -4.76 -1.65
CA GLY A 12 -3.84 -5.65 -0.90
C GLY A 12 -3.28 -6.82 -0.11
N ILE A 13 -4.20 -7.46 0.61
CA ILE A 13 -3.99 -8.63 1.48
C ILE A 13 -3.11 -8.31 2.70
N TRP A 14 -3.22 -7.07 3.19
CA TRP A 14 -2.51 -6.56 4.36
C TRP A 14 -3.04 -7.18 5.65
N ARG A 15 -2.14 -7.73 6.45
CA ARG A 15 -2.45 -8.22 7.80
C ARG A 15 -2.48 -7.04 8.78
N ALA A 16 -3.54 -6.26 8.73
CA ALA A 16 -3.79 -5.13 9.63
C ALA A 16 -5.28 -4.97 9.90
N SER A 17 -5.62 -4.31 11.01
CA SER A 17 -6.99 -3.89 11.28
C SER A 17 -7.31 -2.58 10.53
N LEU A 18 -8.59 -2.34 10.27
CA LEU A 18 -9.05 -1.10 9.66
C LEU A 18 -8.63 0.13 10.50
N GLU A 19 -8.70 0.02 11.83
CA GLU A 19 -8.25 1.08 12.75
C GLU A 19 -6.78 1.45 12.58
N ARG A 20 -5.91 0.45 12.37
CA ARG A 20 -4.48 0.70 12.19
C ARG A 20 -4.20 1.40 10.86
N VAL A 21 -4.94 1.07 9.81
CA VAL A 21 -4.70 1.62 8.47
C VAL A 21 -5.32 3.00 8.24
N LYS A 22 -6.26 3.45 9.08
CA LYS A 22 -6.89 4.78 8.98
C LYS A 22 -5.89 5.94 8.96
N ASN A 23 -4.78 5.81 9.69
CA ASN A 23 -3.78 6.87 9.78
C ASN A 23 -2.63 6.68 8.76
N VAL A 24 -2.73 5.70 7.86
CA VAL A 24 -1.69 5.41 6.87
C VAL A 24 -1.85 6.36 5.70
N GLU A 25 -0.90 7.28 5.58
CA GLU A 25 -0.89 8.28 4.51
C GLU A 25 -0.26 7.75 3.23
N TYR A 26 0.84 6.99 3.36
CA TYR A 26 1.56 6.42 2.22
C TYR A 26 1.82 4.93 2.40
N VAL A 27 1.77 4.18 1.31
CA VAL A 27 2.16 2.77 1.26
C VAL A 27 3.31 2.60 0.27
N PHE A 28 4.34 1.89 0.71
CA PHE A 28 5.53 1.62 -0.09
C PHE A 28 5.53 0.21 -0.66
N GLY A 29 5.74 0.12 -1.98
CA GLY A 29 6.20 -1.10 -2.64
C GLY A 29 7.72 -1.16 -2.54
N VAL A 30 8.25 -2.23 -1.93
CA VAL A 30 9.70 -2.34 -1.63
C VAL A 30 10.26 -3.61 -2.25
N TYR A 31 11.39 -3.50 -2.94
CA TYR A 31 12.11 -4.63 -3.51
C TYR A 31 13.62 -4.44 -3.31
N ASN A 32 14.31 -5.42 -2.74
CA ASN A 32 15.75 -5.33 -2.41
C ASN A 32 16.13 -4.03 -1.69
N SER A 33 15.35 -3.66 -0.68
CA SER A 33 15.49 -2.41 0.08
C SER A 33 15.25 -1.12 -0.70
N LEU A 34 14.90 -1.18 -1.99
CA LEU A 34 14.55 -0.02 -2.80
C LEU A 34 13.04 0.19 -2.79
N ILE A 35 12.59 1.42 -2.57
CA ILE A 35 11.20 1.82 -2.76
C ILE A 35 10.95 1.92 -4.27
N VAL A 36 10.16 0.99 -4.80
CA VAL A 36 9.82 0.90 -6.23
C VAL A 36 8.42 1.42 -6.52
N ALA A 37 7.58 1.60 -5.50
CA ALA A 37 6.25 2.18 -5.60
C ALA A 37 5.95 3.00 -4.36
N VAL A 38 5.24 4.11 -4.53
CA VAL A 38 4.62 4.87 -3.45
C VAL A 38 3.19 5.15 -3.88
N TYR A 39 2.24 4.86 -3.00
CA TYR A 39 0.82 5.10 -3.22
C TYR A 39 0.24 5.85 -2.04
N LYS A 40 -0.83 6.59 -2.29
CA LYS A 40 -1.58 7.36 -1.31
C LYS A 40 -2.99 6.78 -1.14
N PRO A 41 -3.17 5.81 -0.21
CA PRO A 41 -4.46 5.21 0.05
C PRO A 41 -5.56 6.24 0.27
N THR A 42 -6.54 6.29 -0.62
CA THR A 42 -7.73 7.14 -0.48
C THR A 42 -8.78 6.44 0.36
N THR A 43 -8.94 5.13 0.17
CA THR A 43 -9.89 4.32 0.94
C THR A 43 -9.30 2.95 1.26
N TRP A 44 -9.57 2.47 2.47
CA TRP A 44 -9.26 1.11 2.90
C TRP A 44 -10.54 0.29 3.03
N TYR A 45 -10.45 -0.97 2.64
CA TYR A 45 -11.55 -1.93 2.70
C TYR A 45 -11.10 -3.22 3.38
N VAL A 46 -12.02 -3.89 4.05
CA VAL A 46 -11.85 -5.28 4.46
C VAL A 46 -12.13 -6.17 3.25
N CYS A 47 -11.29 -7.17 3.00
CA CYS A 47 -11.39 -8.03 1.81
C CYS A 47 -12.80 -8.61 1.61
N LYS A 48 -13.45 -9.10 2.67
CA LYS A 48 -14.81 -9.68 2.59
C LYS A 48 -15.93 -8.67 2.31
N GLU A 49 -15.68 -7.37 2.53
CA GLU A 49 -16.70 -6.32 2.44
C GLU A 49 -16.75 -5.68 1.04
N ALA A 50 -15.67 -5.79 0.25
CA ALA A 50 -15.55 -5.13 -1.05
C ALA A 50 -14.94 -6.06 -2.11
N LEU A 51 -15.64 -7.16 -2.40
CA LEU A 51 -15.20 -8.19 -3.36
C LEU A 51 -14.93 -7.65 -4.77
N GLU A 52 -15.78 -6.73 -5.25
CA GLU A 52 -15.67 -6.10 -6.57
C GLU A 52 -14.41 -5.25 -6.74
N LYS A 53 -13.85 -4.76 -5.63
CA LYS A 53 -12.67 -3.87 -5.61
C LYS A 53 -11.41 -4.60 -5.20
N LEU A 54 -11.42 -5.94 -5.09
CA LEU A 54 -10.23 -6.70 -4.71
C LEU A 54 -9.07 -6.51 -5.70
N PRO A 55 -7.82 -6.70 -5.26
CA PRO A 55 -6.71 -6.81 -6.18
C PRO A 55 -6.97 -7.93 -7.22
N LYS A 56 -6.64 -7.68 -8.48
CA LYS A 56 -6.89 -8.56 -9.63
C LYS A 56 -6.17 -9.91 -9.49
N HIS A 57 -5.01 -9.95 -8.83
CA HIS A 57 -4.31 -11.19 -8.55
C HIS A 57 -5.02 -12.09 -7.50
N VAL A 58 -6.02 -11.57 -6.78
CA VAL A 58 -6.76 -12.30 -5.76
C VAL A 58 -7.98 -12.95 -6.42
N THR A 59 -7.85 -14.22 -6.78
CA THR A 59 -8.93 -15.00 -7.42
C THR A 59 -9.95 -15.56 -6.44
N GLN A 60 -9.54 -15.81 -5.19
CA GLN A 60 -10.42 -16.35 -4.15
C GLN A 60 -9.97 -15.89 -2.76
N LEU A 61 -10.94 -15.49 -1.93
CA LEU A 61 -10.71 -15.26 -0.50
C LEU A 61 -10.78 -16.56 0.28
N THR A 62 -9.90 -16.68 1.26
CA THR A 62 -9.89 -17.76 2.24
C THR A 62 -10.25 -17.20 3.60
N SER A 63 -10.62 -18.05 4.56
CA SER A 63 -10.83 -17.64 5.95
C SER A 63 -9.62 -16.91 6.58
N LYS A 64 -8.41 -17.12 6.03
CA LYS A 64 -7.18 -16.43 6.46
C LYS A 64 -6.98 -15.04 5.82
N THR A 65 -7.68 -14.74 4.73
CA THR A 65 -7.52 -13.49 3.97
C THR A 65 -8.77 -12.62 3.98
N GLU A 66 -9.94 -13.17 4.30
CA GLU A 66 -11.21 -12.44 4.30
C GLU A 66 -11.25 -11.23 5.25
N ASN A 67 -10.55 -11.31 6.39
CA ASN A 67 -10.48 -10.24 7.40
C ASN A 67 -9.24 -9.34 7.24
N ARG A 68 -8.48 -9.52 6.17
CA ARG A 68 -7.36 -8.63 5.82
C ARG A 68 -7.89 -7.38 5.15
N VAL A 69 -7.04 -6.37 5.07
CA VAL A 69 -7.38 -5.09 4.44
C VAL A 69 -6.62 -4.90 3.14
N PHE A 70 -7.21 -4.10 2.26
CA PHE A 70 -6.59 -3.61 1.04
C PHE A 70 -6.98 -2.14 0.86
N PHE A 71 -6.23 -1.41 0.06
CA PHE A 71 -6.52 -0.02 -0.24
C PHE A 71 -6.82 0.20 -1.71
N VAL A 72 -7.46 1.33 -1.96
CA VAL A 72 -7.62 1.96 -3.27
C VAL A 72 -6.95 3.32 -3.20
N ASP A 73 -6.11 3.60 -4.19
CA ASP A 73 -5.56 4.92 -4.46
C ASP A 73 -6.31 5.48 -5.67
N GLU A 74 -7.30 6.35 -5.42
CA GLU A 74 -8.10 6.94 -6.50
C GLU A 74 -7.25 7.83 -7.40
N GLY A 75 -6.19 8.46 -6.86
CA GLY A 75 -5.23 9.22 -7.64
C GLY A 75 -4.57 8.34 -8.69
N PHE A 76 -4.06 7.18 -8.29
CA PHE A 76 -3.50 6.21 -9.22
C PHE A 76 -4.53 5.67 -10.22
N GLU A 77 -5.71 5.25 -9.77
CA GLU A 77 -6.77 4.67 -10.63
C GLU A 77 -7.29 5.67 -11.68
N HIS A 78 -7.22 6.97 -11.40
CA HIS A 78 -7.60 8.03 -12.33
C HIS A 78 -6.43 8.61 -13.14
N HIS A 79 -5.25 7.97 -13.11
CA HIS A 79 -4.03 8.45 -13.77
C HIS A 79 -3.64 9.87 -13.34
N GLY A 80 -3.85 10.18 -12.07
CA GLY A 80 -3.37 11.39 -11.42
C GLY A 80 -1.85 11.47 -11.38
N LEU A 81 -1.34 12.68 -11.18
CA LEU A 81 0.08 12.91 -10.99
C LEU A 81 0.47 12.60 -9.55
N MET A 82 1.66 12.03 -9.38
CA MET A 82 2.28 11.86 -8.06
C MET A 82 2.48 13.22 -7.38
N ASP A 83 2.26 13.25 -6.07
CA ASP A 83 2.63 14.38 -5.22
C ASP A 83 4.15 14.44 -4.94
N GLU A 84 4.58 15.45 -4.19
CA GLU A 84 6.01 15.68 -3.95
C GLU A 84 6.61 14.62 -3.02
N GLU A 85 5.83 14.11 -2.07
CA GLU A 85 6.20 13.06 -1.14
C GLU A 85 6.37 11.72 -1.87
N GLU A 86 5.44 11.36 -2.74
CA GLU A 86 5.52 10.19 -3.61
C GLU A 86 6.80 10.20 -4.44
N LYS A 87 7.07 11.31 -5.14
CA LYS A 87 8.32 11.51 -5.90
C LYS A 87 9.55 11.46 -5.00
N PHE A 88 9.47 12.04 -3.81
CA PHE A 88 10.60 12.12 -2.89
C PHE A 88 11.02 10.74 -2.39
N TYR A 89 10.09 9.84 -2.09
CA TYR A 89 10.40 8.50 -1.55
C TYR A 89 10.69 7.47 -2.64
N LEU A 90 10.15 7.66 -3.84
CA LEU A 90 10.43 6.77 -4.96
C LEU A 90 11.94 6.64 -5.22
N TYR A 91 12.40 5.41 -5.42
CA TYR A 91 13.81 5.04 -5.61
C TYR A 91 14.75 5.33 -4.43
N LYS A 92 14.23 5.67 -3.25
CA LYS A 92 15.04 5.73 -2.03
C LYS A 92 15.19 4.36 -1.40
N SER A 93 16.28 4.20 -0.67
CA SER A 93 16.48 3.02 0.18
C SER A 93 15.59 3.12 1.41
N ILE A 94 14.82 2.08 1.68
CA ILE A 94 14.01 1.96 2.90
C ILE A 94 14.88 1.87 4.16
N VAL A 95 16.16 1.47 4.02
CA VAL A 95 17.09 1.27 5.15
C VAL A 95 17.35 2.59 5.90
N GLY A 96 17.34 3.71 5.17
CA GLY A 96 17.52 5.04 5.76
C GLY A 96 16.27 5.60 6.44
N LEU A 97 15.12 4.94 6.31
CA LEU A 97 13.87 5.36 6.94
C LEU A 97 13.71 4.65 8.29
N LYS A 98 13.22 5.38 9.31
CA LYS A 98 12.88 4.84 10.64
C LYS A 98 11.58 4.02 10.59
N VAL A 99 11.50 3.08 9.67
CA VAL A 99 10.34 2.18 9.52
C VAL A 99 10.59 0.87 10.25
N ASN A 100 9.52 0.19 10.67
CA ASN A 100 9.64 -1.14 11.24
C ASN A 100 9.99 -2.16 10.13
N GLN A 101 11.29 -2.31 9.84
CA GLN A 101 11.82 -3.21 8.81
C GLN A 101 11.58 -4.70 9.09
N SER A 102 11.16 -5.06 10.31
CA SER A 102 10.88 -6.45 10.71
C SER A 102 9.44 -6.89 10.38
N ALA A 103 8.57 -5.95 10.00
CA ALA A 103 7.21 -6.29 9.62
C ALA A 103 7.20 -6.88 8.21
N GLN A 104 6.54 -8.03 8.03
CA GLN A 104 6.20 -8.55 6.69
C GLN A 104 5.40 -7.54 5.85
N ASN A 105 4.78 -6.58 6.54
CA ASN A 105 3.97 -5.50 6.05
C ASN A 105 4.39 -4.24 6.83
N PRO A 106 5.47 -3.53 6.45
CA PRO A 106 5.88 -2.32 7.15
C PRO A 106 4.88 -1.21 6.85
N ILE A 107 3.75 -1.24 7.57
CA ILE A 107 2.83 -0.12 7.68
C ILE A 107 3.53 0.87 8.60
N THR A 108 4.12 1.91 8.00
CA THR A 108 4.76 2.99 8.72
C THR A 108 3.91 4.25 8.58
N TYR A 109 3.88 5.05 9.64
CA TYR A 109 3.42 6.42 9.57
C TYR A 109 4.65 7.25 9.25
N LEU A 110 4.65 7.96 8.13
CA LEU A 110 5.65 9.00 7.91
C LEU A 110 5.11 10.23 8.61
N GLU A 111 5.82 10.70 9.63
CA GLU A 111 5.51 12.03 10.14
C GLU A 111 5.83 13.04 9.02
N PRO A 112 4.92 13.95 8.67
CA PRO A 112 5.26 15.05 7.79
C PRO A 112 6.43 15.81 8.41
N LYS A 113 7.45 16.10 7.61
CA LYS A 113 8.57 16.92 8.07
C LYS A 113 8.04 18.34 8.31
N GLU A 114 8.27 18.87 9.51
CA GLU A 114 8.22 20.31 9.80
C GLU A 114 9.13 21.12 8.87
#